data_AF-A0A1E7I377-F1
#
_entry.id   AF-A0A1E7I377-F1
#
_cell.length_a   1.000
_cell.length_b   1.000
_cell.length_c   1.000
_cell.angle_alpha   90.00
_cell.angle_beta   90.00
_cell.angle_gamma   90.00
#
_symmetry.space_group_name_H-M   'P 1'
#
loop_
_entity.id
_entity.type
_entity.pdbx_description
1 polymer ?
#
loop_
_entity_poly.entity_id
_entity_poly.type
_entity_poly.pdbx_seq_one_letter_code
_entity_poly.pdbx_strand_id
1 'polypeptide(L)'
;MNIAIISIALICYTAILITFVSRSSKEISCSSCGHKYQATPKRALAYMYLLLAVGLAIGTVVLDINSDFSISCLLAVAGLYYLFKKEGYKCLNCKTLNQLP
;
A
#
# COMPACT_ATOMS: atom_id res chain seq x y z
N MET A 1 8.47 -27.79 -12.08
CA MET A 1 9.04 -27.47 -10.75
C MET A 1 9.21 -25.96 -10.55
N ASN A 2 9.78 -25.24 -11.52
CA ASN A 2 10.01 -23.79 -11.41
C ASN A 2 8.73 -22.94 -11.19
N ILE A 3 7.63 -23.25 -11.89
CA ILE A 3 6.38 -22.48 -11.77
C ILE A 3 5.76 -22.56 -10.37
N ALA A 4 5.80 -23.74 -9.74
CA ALA A 4 5.26 -23.94 -8.38
C ALA A 4 6.05 -23.17 -7.32
N ILE A 5 7.38 -23.05 -7.48
CA ILE A 5 8.23 -22.28 -6.56
C ILE A 5 7.94 -20.79 -6.72
N ILE A 6 7.79 -20.31 -7.96
CA ILE A 6 7.50 -18.89 -8.25
C ILE A 6 6.11 -18.51 -7.72
N SER A 7 5.11 -19.38 -7.89
CA SER A 7 3.76 -19.11 -7.36
C SER A 7 3.72 -19.12 -5.83
N ILE A 8 4.45 -20.01 -5.16
CA ILE A 8 4.62 -19.97 -3.69
C ILE A 8 5.30 -18.66 -3.26
N ALA A 9 6.36 -18.23 -3.96
CA ALA A 9 7.05 -16.97 -3.66
C ALA A 9 6.11 -15.76 -3.80
N LEU A 10 5.26 -15.73 -4.83
CA LEU A 10 4.22 -14.70 -5.02
C LEU A 10 3.17 -14.69 -3.90
N ILE A 11 2.74 -15.87 -3.44
CA ILE A 11 1.80 -15.97 -2.31
C ILE A 11 2.45 -15.46 -1.02
N CYS A 12 3.69 -15.86 -0.73
CA CYS A 12 4.44 -15.34 0.41
C CYS A 12 4.63 -13.82 0.33
N TYR A 13 4.95 -13.31 -0.86
CA TYR A 13 5.11 -11.88 -1.10
C TYR A 13 3.84 -11.08 -0.81
N THR A 14 2.69 -11.54 -1.33
CA THR A 14 1.40 -10.89 -1.09
C THR A 14 0.99 -10.96 0.39
N ALA A 15 1.24 -12.08 1.07
CA ALA A 15 1.00 -12.22 2.51
C ALA A 15 1.86 -11.25 3.35
N ILE A 16 3.14 -11.08 3.00
CA ILE A 16 4.04 -10.12 3.65
C ILE A 16 3.52 -8.70 3.46
N LEU A 17 3.09 -8.34 2.23
CA LEU A 17 2.52 -7.04 1.92
C LEU A 17 1.27 -6.73 2.76
N ILE A 18 0.32 -7.66 2.84
CA ILE A 18 -0.90 -7.51 3.64
C ILE A 18 -0.54 -7.31 5.12
N THR A 19 0.40 -8.10 5.64
CA THR A 19 0.85 -8.03 7.03
C THR A 19 1.53 -6.69 7.33
N PHE A 20 2.35 -6.19 6.40
CA PHE A 20 3.02 -4.90 6.49
C PHE A 20 2.03 -3.74 6.59
N VAL A 21 0.94 -3.76 5.80
CA VAL A 21 -0.12 -2.74 5.88
C VAL A 21 -0.83 -2.77 7.21
N SER A 22 -1.25 -3.96 7.64
CA SER A 22 -1.98 -4.13 8.90
C SER A 22 -1.17 -3.57 10.08
N ARG A 23 0.14 -3.81 10.08
CA ARG A 23 1.05 -3.30 11.12
C ARG A 23 1.41 -1.83 10.99
N SER A 24 1.31 -1.25 9.79
CA SER A 24 1.67 0.15 9.56
C SER A 24 0.61 1.12 10.08
N SER A 25 -0.60 0.67 10.37
CA SER A 25 -1.66 1.49 10.95
C SER A 25 -1.24 2.06 12.31
N LYS A 26 -1.34 3.37 12.46
CA LYS A 26 -1.05 4.09 13.70
C LYS A 26 -2.34 4.61 14.31
N GLU A 27 -2.45 4.54 15.63
CA GLU A 27 -3.51 5.24 16.36
C GLU A 27 -3.16 6.72 16.42
N ILE A 28 -4.10 7.58 16.03
CA ILE A 28 -3.99 9.03 16.10
C ILE A 28 -5.13 9.54 16.99
N SER A 29 -4.82 10.47 17.89
CA SER A 29 -5.84 11.24 18.61
C SER A 29 -6.11 12.54 17.87
N CYS A 30 -7.38 12.88 17.68
CA CYS A 30 -7.73 14.17 17.10
C CYS A 30 -7.40 15.32 18.06
N SER A 31 -6.70 16.36 17.57
CA SER A 31 -6.36 17.55 18.36
C SER A 31 -7.57 18.38 18.81
N SER A 32 -8.69 18.25 18.12
CA SER A 32 -9.89 19.07 18.36
C SER A 32 -10.94 18.39 19.24
N CYS A 33 -11.16 17.07 19.09
CA CYS A 33 -12.21 16.35 19.82
C CYS A 33 -11.69 15.19 20.69
N GLY A 34 -10.38 14.92 20.69
CA GLY A 34 -9.77 13.83 21.46
C GLY A 34 -10.16 12.41 21.00
N HIS A 35 -10.93 12.28 19.92
CA HIS A 35 -11.32 10.97 19.40
C HIS A 35 -10.11 10.25 18.82
N LYS A 36 -9.90 9.01 19.28
CA LYS A 36 -8.85 8.11 18.82
C LYS A 36 -9.33 7.30 17.63
N TYR A 37 -8.55 7.30 16.56
CA TYR A 37 -8.87 6.51 15.37
C TYR A 37 -7.58 5.93 14.77
N GLN A 38 -7.72 4.78 14.12
CA GLN A 38 -6.61 4.20 13.36
C GLN A 38 -6.49 4.87 12.00
N ALA A 39 -5.28 5.23 11.64
CA ALA A 39 -4.97 5.78 10.34
C ALA A 39 -3.73 5.09 9.75
N THR A 40 -3.83 4.71 8.48
CA THR A 40 -2.70 4.13 7.76
C THR A 40 -1.84 5.24 7.15
N PRO A 41 -0.52 5.26 7.38
CA PRO A 41 0.42 6.18 6.74
C PRO A 41 0.25 6.15 5.22
N LYS A 42 0.11 7.31 4.56
CA LYS A 42 0.01 7.33 3.08
C LYS A 42 1.30 6.83 2.46
N ARG A 43 2.45 7.07 3.12
CA ARG A 43 3.73 6.47 2.72
C ARG A 43 3.73 4.94 2.76
N ALA A 44 3.09 4.32 3.76
CA ALA A 44 2.99 2.86 3.81
C ALA A 44 2.13 2.32 2.65
N LEU A 45 1.03 3.00 2.34
CA LEU A 45 0.22 2.73 1.15
C LEU A 45 1.01 2.95 -0.15
N ALA A 46 1.82 4.00 -0.24
CA ALA A 46 2.67 4.27 -1.40
C ALA A 46 3.64 3.12 -1.67
N TYR A 47 4.34 2.65 -0.64
CA TYR A 47 5.25 1.50 -0.75
C TYR A 47 4.51 0.24 -1.18
N MET A 48 3.28 0.02 -0.70
CA MET A 48 2.46 -1.11 -1.14
C MET A 48 2.15 -1.07 -2.64
N TYR A 49 1.69 0.07 -3.15
CA TYR A 49 1.39 0.21 -4.58
C TYR A 49 2.64 0.02 -5.44
N LEU A 50 3.79 0.55 -5.01
CA LEU A 50 5.07 0.36 -5.71
C LEU A 50 5.53 -1.10 -5.67
N LEU A 51 5.45 -1.75 -4.51
CA LEU A 51 5.80 -3.15 -4.35
C LEU A 51 4.87 -4.03 -5.21
N LEU A 52 3.56 -3.79 -5.18
CA LEU A 52 2.61 -4.51 -6.02
C LEU A 52 2.93 -4.34 -7.51
N ALA A 53 3.28 -3.12 -7.96
CA ALA A 53 3.70 -2.87 -9.34
C ALA A 53 4.92 -3.68 -9.74
N VAL A 54 5.94 -3.76 -8.86
CA VAL A 54 7.15 -4.56 -9.09
C VAL A 54 6.82 -6.05 -9.12
N GLY A 55 6.02 -6.54 -8.17
CA GLY A 55 5.61 -7.94 -8.12
C GLY A 55 4.82 -8.36 -9.37
N LEU A 56 3.91 -7.51 -9.84
CA LEU A 56 3.14 -7.75 -11.06
C LEU A 56 4.03 -7.73 -12.30
N ALA A 57 4.97 -6.76 -12.40
CA ALA A 57 5.92 -6.69 -13.50
C ALA A 57 6.82 -7.94 -13.57
N ILE A 58 7.32 -8.42 -12.43
CA ILE A 58 8.07 -9.68 -12.36
C ILE A 58 7.18 -10.86 -12.79
N GLY A 59 5.93 -10.91 -12.32
CA GLY A 59 4.96 -11.92 -12.73
C GLY A 59 4.70 -11.93 -14.24
N THR A 60 4.53 -10.77 -14.87
CA THR A 60 4.34 -10.67 -16.33
C THR A 60 5.53 -11.19 -17.10
N VAL A 61 6.76 -10.86 -16.70
CA VAL A 61 7.97 -11.23 -17.43
C VAL A 61 8.37 -12.70 -17.20
N VAL A 62 8.18 -13.20 -15.98
CA VAL A 62 8.69 -14.53 -15.58
C VAL A 62 7.64 -15.63 -15.79
N LEU A 63 6.36 -15.33 -15.60
CA LEU A 63 5.28 -16.32 -15.66
C LEU A 63 4.36 -16.13 -16.87
N ASP A 64 4.68 -15.18 -17.76
CA ASP A 64 3.85 -14.82 -18.92
C ASP A 64 2.38 -14.61 -18.53
N ILE A 65 2.18 -14.02 -17.34
CA ILE A 65 0.84 -13.67 -16.86
C ILE A 65 0.35 -12.59 -17.82
N ASN A 66 -0.75 -12.88 -18.53
CA ASN A 66 -1.51 -11.97 -19.40
C ASN A 66 -2.12 -10.77 -18.63
N SER A 67 -1.37 -10.17 -17.71
CA SER A 67 -1.67 -8.86 -17.15
C SER A 67 -0.94 -7.83 -17.98
N ASP A 68 -1.69 -6.91 -18.57
CA ASP A 68 -1.11 -5.81 -19.32
C ASP A 68 -0.10 -5.06 -18.44
N PHE A 69 1.11 -4.82 -18.98
CA PHE A 69 2.14 -4.00 -18.34
C PHE A 69 1.61 -2.63 -17.90
N SER A 70 0.57 -2.14 -18.59
CA SER A 70 -0.23 -0.97 -18.25
C SER A 70 -0.74 -0.96 -16.80
N ILE A 71 -1.11 -2.11 -16.23
CA ILE A 71 -1.57 -2.24 -14.84
C ILE A 71 -0.42 -1.97 -13.87
N SER A 72 0.76 -2.52 -14.15
CA SER A 72 1.97 -2.26 -13.36
C SER A 72 2.35 -0.77 -13.40
N CYS A 73 2.24 -0.12 -14.55
CA CYS A 73 2.44 1.33 -14.67
C CYS A 73 1.42 2.13 -13.85
N LEU A 74 0.13 1.79 -13.91
CA LEU A 74 -0.92 2.46 -13.12
C LEU A 74 -0.68 2.34 -11.62
N LEU A 75 -0.30 1.14 -11.16
CA LEU A 75 0.06 0.89 -9.77
C LEU A 75 1.29 1.70 -9.35
N ALA A 76 2.31 1.79 -10.20
CA ALA A 76 3.49 2.60 -9.93
C ALA A 76 3.15 4.10 -9.82
N VAL A 77 2.31 4.63 -10.73
CA VAL A 77 1.83 6.01 -10.68
C VAL A 77 1.02 6.27 -9.42
N ALA A 78 0.13 5.35 -9.02
CA ALA A 78 -0.62 5.46 -7.78
C ALA A 78 0.31 5.48 -6.56
N GLY A 79 1.32 4.61 -6.54
CA GLY A 79 2.32 4.59 -5.48
C GLY A 79 3.10 5.90 -5.37
N LEU A 80 3.60 6.43 -6.49
CA LEU A 80 4.27 7.74 -6.52
C LEU A 80 3.33 8.87 -6.08
N TYR A 81 2.08 8.85 -6.51
CA TYR A 81 1.08 9.82 -6.08
C TYR A 81 0.92 9.83 -4.55
N TYR A 82 0.77 8.66 -3.92
CA TYR A 82 0.68 8.58 -2.47
C TYR A 82 1.99 8.94 -1.75
N LEU A 83 3.14 8.74 -2.38
CA LEU A 83 4.45 9.07 -1.82
C LEU A 83 4.66 10.58 -1.71
N PHE A 84 4.26 11.32 -2.75
CA PHE A 84 4.41 12.79 -2.80
C PHE A 84 3.22 13.56 -2.21
N LYS A 85 2.07 12.90 -2.02
CA LYS A 85 0.89 13.55 -1.44
C LYS A 85 1.11 13.85 0.03
N LYS A 86 0.97 15.14 0.40
CA LYS A 86 1.00 15.57 1.80
C LYS A 86 0.03 14.76 2.66
N GLU A 87 0.54 14.29 3.80
CA GLU A 87 -0.23 13.53 4.77
C GLU A 87 -1.16 14.45 5.57
N GLY A 88 -2.38 13.98 5.75
CA GLY A 88 -3.47 14.71 6.38
C GLY A 88 -4.63 13.76 6.56
N TYR A 89 -5.01 13.56 7.82
CA TYR A 89 -5.98 12.57 8.27
C TYR A 89 -7.20 13.28 8.82
N LYS A 90 -8.33 13.10 8.14
CA LYS A 90 -9.59 13.70 8.53
C LYS A 90 -10.20 12.91 9.68
N CYS A 91 -10.47 13.57 10.80
CA CYS A 91 -11.27 12.96 11.87
C CYS A 91 -12.70 12.73 11.38
N LEU A 92 -13.25 11.53 11.57
CA LEU A 92 -14.63 11.21 11.16
C LEU A 92 -15.68 11.98 11.97
N ASN A 93 -15.36 12.35 13.21
CA ASN A 93 -16.28 13.04 14.11
C ASN A 93 -16.34 14.56 13.83
N CYS A 94 -15.21 15.26 13.94
CA CYS A 94 -15.17 16.72 13.81
C CYS A 94 -14.66 17.24 12.45
N LYS A 95 -14.31 16.34 11.51
CA LYS A 95 -13.80 16.67 10.17
C LYS A 95 -12.47 17.47 10.14
N THR A 96 -11.85 17.71 11.29
CA THR A 96 -10.54 18.37 11.41
C THR A 96 -9.44 17.53 10.77
N LEU A 97 -8.51 18.20 10.09
CA LEU A 97 -7.32 17.61 9.49
C LEU A 97 -6.21 17.50 10.55
N ASN A 98 -5.85 16.28 10.94
CA ASN A 98 -4.71 16.00 11.81
C ASN A 98 -3.52 15.51 10.97
N GLN A 99 -2.31 15.78 11.42
CA GLN A 99 -1.10 15.18 10.88
C GLN A 99 -0.69 13.99 11.74
N LEU A 100 -0.05 13.00 11.13
CA LEU A 100 0.66 11.97 11.89
C LEU A 100 1.80 12.65 12.68
N PRO A 101 2.06 12.23 13.94
CA PRO A 101 3.24 12.66 14.67
C PRO A 101 4.54 12.17 14.01
#